data_AF-A0A699HME3-F1
#
_entry.id   AF-A0A699HME3-F1
#
_cell.length_a   1.000
_cell.length_b   1.000
_cell.length_c   1.000
_cell.angle_alpha   90.00
_cell.angle_beta   90.00
_cell.angle_gamma   90.00
#
_symmetry.space_group_name_H-M   'P 1'
#
loop_
_entity.id
_entity.type
_entity.pdbx_description
1 polymer ?
#
loop_
_entity_poly.entity_id
_entity_poly.type
_entity_poly.pdbx_seq_one_letter_code
_entity_poly.pdbx_strand_id
1 'polypeptide(L)' 'MCPLKKDLESLSFGDQTLIDELGINLSGGHKQRIQIARALYQDADSYLFDDPFSVVDAYTEKSIVCSN' A
#
# COMPACT_ATOMS: atom_id res chain seq x y z
N MET A 1 5.47 5.50 11.53
CA MET A 1 4.50 6.42 10.89
C MET A 1 3.72 5.61 9.85
N CYS A 2 2.39 5.61 9.87
CA CYS A 2 1.59 4.76 8.96
C CYS A 2 1.79 5.23 7.50
N PRO A 3 2.43 4.43 6.62
CA PRO A 3 2.71 4.85 5.25
C PRO A 3 1.43 5.01 4.42
N LEU A 4 0.34 4.35 4.82
CA LEU A 4 -0.93 4.34 4.10
C LEU A 4 -1.75 5.64 4.24
N LYS A 5 -1.44 6.51 5.21
CA LYS A 5 -2.23 7.72 5.44
C LYS A 5 -2.24 8.65 4.22
N LYS A 6 -1.07 8.83 3.59
CA LYS A 6 -0.93 9.62 2.35
C LYS A 6 -1.68 8.98 1.17
N ASP A 7 -1.68 7.65 1.10
CA ASP A 7 -2.42 6.93 0.07
C ASP A 7 -3.92 7.17 0.21
N LEU A 8 -4.45 7.03 1.42
CA LEU A 8 -5.87 7.30 1.69
C LEU A 8 -6.23 8.75 1.39
N GLU A 9 -5.43 9.72 1.86
CA GLU A 9 -5.64 11.15 1.57
C GLU A 9 -5.62 11.49 0.06
N SER A 10 -4.96 10.68 -0.76
CA SER A 10 -4.94 10.87 -2.21
C SER A 10 -6.17 10.33 -2.94
N LEU A 11 -7.00 9.51 -2.27
CA LEU A 11 -8.24 9.01 -2.83
C LEU A 11 -9.35 10.06 -2.72
N SER A 12 -10.27 10.08 -3.69
CA SER A 12 -11.33 11.08 -3.78
C SER A 12 -12.19 11.24 -2.53
N PHE A 13 -12.36 10.16 -1.76
CA PHE A 13 -13.14 10.14 -0.52
C PHE A 13 -12.35 9.61 0.67
N GLY A 14 -11.02 9.68 0.62
CA GLY A 14 -10.21 9.19 1.72
C GLY A 14 -10.37 7.68 1.96
N ASP A 15 -10.48 7.33 3.22
CA ASP A 15 -10.82 5.98 3.72
C ASP A 15 -12.24 5.52 3.37
N GLN A 16 -13.14 6.43 3.00
CA GLN A 16 -14.50 6.11 2.56
C GLN A 16 -14.61 5.89 1.04
N THR A 17 -13.48 5.87 0.33
CA THR A 17 -13.48 5.62 -1.12
C THR A 17 -14.01 4.23 -1.43
N LEU A 18 -15.13 4.18 -2.15
CA LEU A 18 -15.66 2.94 -2.71
C LEU A 18 -14.67 2.37 -3.72
N ILE A 19 -14.35 1.09 -3.57
CA ILE A 19 -13.47 0.36 -4.48
C ILE A 19 -14.34 -0.39 -5.47
N ASP A 20 -14.13 -0.13 -6.76
CA ASP A 20 -14.85 -0.80 -7.84
C ASP A 20 -14.41 -2.26 -7.99
N GLU A 21 -15.06 -3.02 -8.87
CA GLU A 21 -14.68 -4.40 -9.17
C GLU A 21 -13.18 -4.51 -9.47
N LEU A 22 -12.51 -5.48 -8.85
CA LEU A 22 -11.06 -5.71 -8.99
C LEU A 22 -10.18 -4.47 -8.65
N GLY A 23 -10.75 -3.47 -7.99
CA GLY A 23 -10.11 -2.20 -7.66
C GLY A 23 -9.66 -1.42 -8.89
N ILE A 24 -10.42 -1.42 -9.99
CA ILE A 24 -10.04 -0.70 -11.23
C ILE A 24 -9.76 0.79 -11.01
N ASN A 25 -10.37 1.40 -10.01
CA ASN A 25 -10.20 2.81 -9.66
C ASN A 25 -8.96 3.11 -8.81
N LEU A 26 -8.16 2.09 -8.47
CA LEU A 26 -6.89 2.23 -7.77
C LEU A 26 -5.71 2.20 -8.74
N SER A 27 -4.74 3.09 -8.53
CA SER A 27 -3.45 3.01 -9.21
C SER A 27 -2.70 1.73 -8.85
N GLY A 28 -1.76 1.29 -9.69
CA GLY A 28 -0.90 0.14 -9.38
C GLY A 28 -0.18 0.28 -8.05
N GLY A 29 0.35 1.47 -7.77
CA GLY A 29 0.99 1.78 -6.49
C GLY A 29 0.05 1.71 -5.28
N HIS A 30 -1.21 2.16 -5.40
CA HIS A 30 -2.21 2.00 -4.35
C HIS A 30 -2.49 0.52 -4.07
N LYS A 31 -2.71 -0.28 -5.12
CA LYS A 31 -2.96 -1.73 -4.98
C LYS A 31 -1.81 -2.41 -4.23
N GLN A 32 -0.57 -2.13 -4.60
CA GLN A 32 0.61 -2.73 -4.01
C GLN A 32 0.78 -2.32 -2.54
N ARG A 33 0.69 -1.02 -2.21
CA ARG A 33 0.83 -0.54 -0.83
C ARG A 33 -0.30 -1.03 0.08
N ILE A 34 -1.53 -1.11 -0.42
CA ILE A 34 -2.66 -1.70 0.32
C ILE A 34 -2.42 -3.19 0.59
N GLN A 35 -1.90 -3.95 -0.38
CA GLN A 35 -1.57 -5.36 -0.17
C GLN A 35 -0.48 -5.57 0.88
N ILE A 36 0.58 -4.76 0.83
CA ILE A 36 1.64 -4.78 1.85
C ILE A 36 1.07 -4.44 3.23
N ALA A 37 0.27 -3.37 3.34
CA ALA A 37 -0.36 -3.00 4.61
C ALA A 37 -1.24 -4.13 5.15
N ARG A 38 -2.05 -4.78 4.29
CA ARG A 38 -2.88 -5.93 4.67
C ARG A 38 -2.06 -7.11 5.19
N ALA A 39 -0.92 -7.40 4.57
CA ALA A 39 -0.01 -8.44 5.06
C ALA A 39 0.50 -8.05 6.45
N LEU A 40 1.05 -6.84 6.63
CA LEU A 40 1.58 -6.39 7.92
C LEU A 40 0.54 -6.38 9.05
N TYR A 41 -0.73 -6.08 8.75
CA TYR A 41 -1.82 -6.15 9.73
C TYR A 41 -2.17 -7.56 10.18
N GLN A 42 -1.74 -8.59 9.45
CA GLN A 42 -2.04 -9.98 9.78
C GLN A 42 -1.23 -10.53 10.96
N ASP A 43 -0.22 -9.78 11.43
CA ASP A 43 0.65 -10.15 12.57
C ASP A 43 1.17 -11.59 12.49
N ALA A 44 1.78 -11.92 11.36
CA ALA A 44 2.42 -13.21 11.12
C ALA A 44 3.90 -13.20 11.48
N ASP A 45 4.42 -14.35 11.90
CA ASP A 45 5.84 -14.54 12.23
C ASP A 45 6.77 -14.34 11.02
N SER A 46 6.26 -14.55 9.80
CA SER A 46 7.03 -14.38 8.57
C SER A 46 6.13 -14.00 7.39
N TYR A 47 6.69 -13.24 6.45
CA TYR A 47 6.02 -12.77 5.23
C TYR A 47 6.84 -13.15 4.00
N LEU A 48 6.17 -13.56 2.94
CA LEU A 48 6.77 -13.77 1.62
C LEU A 48 6.19 -12.74 0.66
N PHE A 49 7.08 -11.96 0.06
CA PHE A 49 6.72 -10.98 -0.96
C PHE A 49 7.41 -11.34 -2.27
N ASP A 50 6.65 -11.31 -3.36
CA ASP A 50 7.16 -11.47 -4.72
C ASP A 50 7.19 -10.09 -5.38
N ASP A 51 8.38 -9.52 -5.50
CA ASP A 51 8.64 -8.18 -6.05
C ASP A 51 7.68 -7.06 -5.53
N PRO A 52 7.66 -6.79 -4.20
CA PRO A 52 6.69 -5.89 -3.56
C PRO A 52 6.88 -4.41 -3.90
N PHE A 53 7.91 -4.05 -4.67
CA PHE A 53 8.20 -2.66 -5.02
C PHE A 53 8.30 -2.39 -6.53
N SER A 54 8.05 -3.40 -7.37
CA SER A 54 8.03 -3.29 -8.84
C SER A 54 7.29 -2.09 -9.43
N VAL A 55 6.23 -1.59 -8.78
CA VAL A 55 5.39 -0.48 -9.26
C VAL A 55 5.56 0.79 -8.40
N VAL A 56 6.53 0.76 -7.48
CA VAL A 56 6.82 1.84 -6.55
C VAL A 56 8.14 2.51 -6.98
N ASP A 57 8.16 3.84 -7.07
CA ASP A 57 9.42 4.53 -7.35
C ASP A 57 10.41 4.38 -6.18
N ALA A 58 11.71 4.43 -6.49
CA ALA A 58 12.79 4.28 -5.50
C ALA A 58 12.73 5.30 -4.34
N TYR A 59 11.98 6.39 -4.50
CA TYR A 59 11.76 7.39 -3.45
C TYR A 59 10.71 6.91 -2.43
N THR A 60 9.66 6.24 -2.89
CA THR A 60 8.58 5.70 -2.06
C THR A 60 8.98 4.40 -1.36
N GLU A 61 9.86 3.59 -1.98
CA GLU A 61 10.44 2.38 -1.37
C GLU A 61 11.09 2.65 0.00
N LYS A 62 11.87 3.74 0.11
CA LYS A 62 12.53 4.12 1.37
C LYS A 62 11.55 4.42 2.49
N SER A 63 10.37 4.95 2.16
CA SER A 63 9.34 5.24 3.17
C SER A 63 8.62 3.98 3.67
N ILE A 64 8.69 2.88 2.92
CA ILE A 64 8.10 1.58 3.29
C ILE A 64 9.12 0.72 4.05
N VAL A 65 10.39 0.73 3.64
CA VAL A 65 11.45 -0.14 4.19
C VAL A 65 12.22 0.51 5.35
N CYS A 66 12.35 1.84 5.40
CA CYS A 66 13.05 2.54 6.47
C CYS A 66 12.07 3.30 7.38
N SER A 67 11.41 2.57 8.27
CA SER A 67 10.91 3.13 9.52
C SER A 67 11.78 2.61 10.66
N ASN A 68 12.69 3.46 11.15
CA ASN A 68 13.30 3.35 12.47
C ASN A 68 12.68 4.45 13.34
#